data_AF-A0A7W0GSM7-F1
#
_entry.id   AF-A0A7W0GSM7-F1
#
_cell.length_a   1.000
_cell.length_b   1.000
_cell.length_c   1.000
_cell.angle_alpha   90.00
_cell.angle_beta   90.00
_cell.angle_gamma   90.00
#
_symmetry.space_group_name_H-M   'P 1'
#
loop_
_entity.id
_entity.type
_entity.pdbx_description
1 polymer ?
#
loop_
_entity_poly.entity_id
_entity_poly.type
_entity_poly.pdbx_seq_one_letter_code
_entity_poly.pdbx_strand_id
1 'polypeptide(L)'
;MAEEVRIKREIRSAEKDHKQNLERASEVSELGLELAASFKKNNCLDREDIKKLERLEKLAKRIRSEAGGSEDEVTIEKRPDDLLEAMNCVARVSASLNEKVQETPRQVVSASIIDKANILLELIRIVRSFSQKV
;
A
#
# COMPACT_ATOMS: atom_id res chain seq x y z
N MET A 1 18.53 -12.11 34.61
CA MET A 1 19.39 -11.05 34.04
C MET A 1 19.59 -11.15 32.52
N ALA A 2 20.08 -12.25 31.94
CA ALA A 2 20.24 -12.34 30.47
C ALA A 2 18.90 -12.37 29.69
N GLU A 3 17.85 -12.93 30.28
CA GLU A 3 16.51 -13.06 29.67
C GLU A 3 15.77 -11.72 29.59
N GLU A 4 15.80 -10.93 30.67
CA GLU A 4 15.16 -9.60 30.72
C GLU A 4 15.77 -8.59 29.73
N VAL A 5 17.07 -8.71 29.41
CA VAL A 5 17.74 -7.85 28.41
C VAL A 5 17.34 -8.26 26.97
N ARG A 6 17.04 -9.54 26.73
CA ARG A 6 16.54 -10.02 25.42
C ARG A 6 15.10 -9.57 25.21
N ILE A 7 14.24 -9.76 26.19
CA ILE A 7 12.83 -9.33 26.15
C ILE A 7 12.73 -7.81 25.93
N LYS A 8 13.52 -7.00 26.65
CA LYS A 8 13.56 -5.53 26.43
C LYS A 8 14.03 -5.13 25.03
N ARG A 9 14.96 -5.88 24.42
CA ARG A 9 15.43 -5.61 23.05
C ARG A 9 14.37 -6.00 22.02
N GLU A 10 13.70 -7.13 22.19
CA GLU A 10 12.62 -7.58 21.30
C GLU A 10 11.45 -6.61 21.30
N ILE A 11 11.05 -6.12 22.48
CA ILE A 11 10.00 -5.09 22.60
C ILE A 11 10.39 -3.82 21.86
N ARG A 12 11.63 -3.34 22.06
CA ARG A 12 12.10 -2.10 21.43
C ARG A 12 12.27 -2.23 19.91
N SER A 13 12.64 -3.41 19.42
CA SER A 13 12.68 -3.67 17.96
C SER A 13 11.27 -3.67 17.39
N ALA A 14 10.36 -4.45 17.98
CA ALA A 14 8.96 -4.52 17.53
C ALA A 14 8.27 -3.15 17.52
N GLU A 15 8.62 -2.26 18.45
CA GLU A 15 8.16 -0.87 18.44
C GLU A 15 8.68 -0.06 17.25
N LYS A 16 9.95 -0.23 16.90
CA LYS A 16 10.56 0.43 15.76
C LYS A 16 9.98 -0.10 14.45
N ASP A 17 9.81 -1.41 14.33
CA ASP A 17 9.24 -2.05 13.15
C ASP A 17 7.79 -1.60 12.93
N HIS A 18 6.97 -1.55 13.98
CA HIS A 18 5.61 -1.04 13.88
C HIS A 18 5.55 0.44 13.49
N LYS A 19 6.41 1.28 14.09
CA LYS A 19 6.49 2.69 13.71
C LYS A 19 6.86 2.85 12.23
N GLN A 20 7.81 2.07 11.74
CA GLN A 20 8.18 2.08 10.33
C GLN A 20 7.04 1.61 9.41
N ASN A 21 6.24 0.62 9.84
CA ASN A 21 5.08 0.19 9.09
C ASN A 21 4.00 1.30 9.01
N LEU A 22 3.78 2.03 10.11
CA LEU A 22 2.89 3.20 10.12
C LEU A 22 3.39 4.32 9.18
N GLU A 23 4.70 4.59 9.18
CA GLU A 23 5.32 5.56 8.27
C GLU A 23 5.15 5.13 6.80
N ARG A 24 5.36 3.85 6.49
CA ARG A 24 5.12 3.28 5.14
C ARG A 24 3.66 3.43 4.73
N ALA A 25 2.73 3.20 5.65
CA ALA A 25 1.31 3.32 5.38
C ALA A 25 0.89 4.77 5.10
N SER A 26 1.47 5.73 5.83
CA SER A 26 1.30 7.16 5.53
C SER A 26 1.81 7.48 4.12
N GLU A 27 3.03 7.04 3.80
CA GLU A 27 3.65 7.26 2.50
C GLU A 27 2.80 6.66 1.36
N VAL A 28 2.18 5.49 1.58
CA VAL A 28 1.23 4.89 0.62
C VAL A 28 0.03 5.79 0.37
N SER A 29 -0.58 6.34 1.42
CA SER A 29 -1.71 7.26 1.29
C SER A 29 -1.32 8.54 0.55
N GLU A 30 -0.18 9.12 0.90
CA GLU A 30 0.33 10.35 0.28
C GLU A 30 0.62 10.14 -1.21
N LEU A 31 1.36 9.07 -1.56
CA LEU A 31 1.65 8.72 -2.95
C LEU A 31 0.38 8.46 -3.77
N GLY A 32 -0.62 7.79 -3.18
CA GLY A 32 -1.91 7.54 -3.83
C GLY A 32 -2.67 8.84 -4.15
N LEU A 33 -2.67 9.80 -3.22
CA LEU A 33 -3.29 11.12 -3.42
C LEU A 33 -2.52 11.96 -4.45
N GLU A 34 -1.20 11.97 -4.36
CA GLU A 34 -0.34 12.68 -5.32
C GLU A 34 -0.55 12.15 -6.74
N LEU A 35 -0.58 10.83 -6.94
CA LEU A 35 -0.81 10.21 -8.25
C LEU A 35 -2.17 10.61 -8.84
N ALA A 36 -3.23 10.56 -8.03
CA ALA A 36 -4.56 10.98 -8.47
C ALA A 36 -4.62 12.49 -8.79
N ALA A 37 -3.88 13.32 -8.04
CA ALA A 37 -3.81 14.77 -8.28
C ALA A 37 -3.00 15.10 -9.55
N SER A 38 -1.82 14.49 -9.73
CA SER A 38 -1.02 14.58 -10.96
C SER A 38 -1.84 14.17 -12.17
N PHE A 39 -2.52 13.04 -12.09
CA PHE A 39 -3.36 12.53 -13.18
C PHE A 39 -4.53 13.46 -13.50
N LYS A 40 -5.23 14.01 -12.49
CA LYS A 40 -6.30 14.99 -12.73
C LYS A 40 -5.82 16.27 -13.42
N LYS A 41 -4.57 16.67 -13.16
CA LYS A 41 -3.96 17.87 -13.75
C LYS A 41 -3.46 17.62 -15.17
N ASN A 42 -2.79 16.50 -15.40
CA ASN A 42 -2.10 16.20 -16.65
C ASN A 42 -2.93 15.34 -17.62
N ASN A 43 -4.00 14.69 -17.13
CA ASN A 43 -4.81 13.65 -17.82
C ASN A 43 -3.99 12.48 -18.41
N CYS A 44 -2.72 12.37 -18.04
CA CYS A 44 -1.77 11.37 -18.49
C CYS A 44 -0.84 11.01 -17.33
N LEU A 45 -0.22 9.84 -17.41
CA LEU A 45 0.84 9.43 -16.48
C LEU A 45 2.20 9.73 -17.09
N ASP A 46 2.95 10.58 -16.42
CA ASP A 46 4.32 10.85 -16.82
C ASP A 46 5.32 9.85 -16.19
N ARG A 47 6.60 9.97 -16.54
CA ARG A 47 7.65 9.07 -16.03
C ARG A 47 7.83 9.16 -14.52
N GLU A 48 7.56 10.31 -13.90
CA GLU A 48 7.63 10.48 -12.45
C GLU A 48 6.43 9.80 -11.78
N ASP A 49 5.23 9.92 -12.34
CA ASP A 49 4.05 9.19 -11.87
C ASP A 49 4.26 7.67 -11.95
N ILE A 50 4.84 7.16 -13.04
CA ILE A 50 5.17 5.72 -13.16
C ILE A 50 6.12 5.28 -12.03
N LYS A 51 7.15 6.08 -11.73
CA LYS A 51 8.09 5.80 -10.62
C LYS A 51 7.39 5.83 -9.26
N LYS A 52 6.47 6.78 -9.04
CA LYS A 52 5.65 6.85 -7.81
C LYS A 52 4.76 5.62 -7.68
N LEU A 53 4.15 5.18 -8.78
CA LEU A 53 3.35 3.96 -8.85
C LEU A 53 4.18 2.70 -8.53
N GLU A 54 5.41 2.61 -9.02
CA GLU A 54 6.36 1.54 -8.65
C GLU A 54 6.71 1.54 -7.16
N ARG A 55 6.93 2.73 -6.57
CA ARG A 55 7.17 2.86 -5.14
C ARG A 55 5.95 2.43 -4.33
N LEU A 56 4.76 2.88 -4.73
CA LEU A 56 3.49 2.51 -4.13
C LEU A 56 3.31 0.99 -4.12
N GLU A 57 3.60 0.32 -5.24
CA GLU A 57 3.53 -1.15 -5.33
C GLU A 57 4.47 -1.84 -4.32
N LYS A 58 5.72 -1.35 -4.21
CA LYS A 58 6.71 -1.91 -3.28
C LYS A 58 6.29 -1.75 -1.83
N LEU A 59 5.75 -0.58 -1.47
CA LEU A 59 5.27 -0.32 -0.11
C LEU A 59 4.04 -1.17 0.22
N ALA A 60 3.08 -1.27 -0.70
CA ALA A 60 1.90 -2.12 -0.54
C ALA A 60 2.27 -3.60 -0.34
N LYS A 61 3.25 -4.14 -1.10
CA LYS A 61 3.77 -5.49 -0.88
C LYS A 61 4.37 -5.68 0.51
N ARG A 62 5.16 -4.70 0.98
CA ARG A 62 5.76 -4.75 2.33
C ARG A 62 4.69 -4.76 3.42
N ILE A 63 3.73 -3.83 3.36
CA ILE A 63 2.61 -3.75 4.31
C ILE A 63 1.83 -5.07 4.32
N ARG A 64 1.56 -5.66 3.14
CA ARG A 64 0.92 -6.98 3.02
C ARG A 64 1.72 -8.07 3.73
N SER A 65 3.03 -8.16 3.47
CA SER A 65 3.90 -9.15 4.11
C SER A 65 3.99 -8.96 5.62
N GLU A 66 4.07 -7.73 6.10
CA GLU A 66 4.05 -7.40 7.53
C GLU A 66 2.71 -7.75 8.18
N ALA A 67 1.61 -7.65 7.44
CA ALA A 67 0.28 -8.09 7.87
C ALA A 67 0.07 -9.61 7.78
N GLY A 68 1.07 -10.39 7.34
CA GLY A 68 1.00 -11.85 7.22
C GLY A 68 0.41 -12.36 5.90
N GLY A 69 0.31 -11.52 4.88
CA GLY A 69 -0.16 -11.91 3.54
C GLY A 69 0.95 -12.54 2.69
N SER A 70 0.57 -13.57 1.94
CA SER A 70 1.44 -14.28 0.99
C SER A 70 1.60 -13.54 -0.33
N GLU A 71 2.56 -13.98 -1.15
CA GLU A 71 2.83 -13.38 -2.46
C GLU A 71 1.82 -13.71 -3.56
N ASP A 72 0.77 -14.48 -3.25
CA ASP A 72 -0.24 -14.93 -4.20
C ASP A 72 -0.84 -13.78 -5.05
N GLU A 73 -1.12 -14.12 -6.31
CA GLU A 73 -1.80 -13.23 -7.24
C GLU A 73 -3.27 -13.12 -6.85
N VAL A 74 -3.67 -11.92 -6.44
CA VAL A 74 -5.04 -11.65 -5.99
C VAL A 74 -5.75 -10.83 -7.04
N THR A 75 -6.87 -11.37 -7.51
CA THR A 75 -7.75 -10.75 -8.48
C THR A 75 -8.84 -9.95 -7.78
N ILE A 76 -9.08 -8.72 -8.22
CA ILE A 76 -10.20 -7.92 -7.73
C ILE A 76 -11.47 -8.24 -8.54
N GLU A 77 -12.59 -8.42 -7.84
CA GLU A 77 -13.89 -8.67 -8.48
C GLU A 77 -14.38 -7.45 -9.27
N LYS A 78 -14.01 -6.24 -8.83
CA LYS A 78 -14.41 -4.98 -9.47
C LYS A 78 -13.23 -4.30 -10.14
N ARG A 79 -13.09 -4.54 -11.45
CA ARG A 79 -12.11 -3.88 -12.31
C ARG A 79 -12.65 -2.52 -12.74
N PRO A 80 -11.94 -1.40 -12.49
CA PRO A 80 -12.33 -0.10 -13.04
C PRO A 80 -12.28 -0.12 -14.57
N ASP A 81 -13.29 0.49 -15.20
CA ASP A 81 -13.44 0.56 -16.66
C ASP A 81 -12.54 1.62 -17.32
N ASP A 82 -12.14 2.65 -16.56
CA ASP A 82 -11.33 3.77 -17.05
C ASP A 82 -10.13 4.07 -16.14
N LEU A 83 -9.08 4.66 -16.71
CA LEU A 83 -7.86 5.05 -15.99
C LEU A 83 -8.13 6.07 -14.88
N LEU A 84 -9.06 7.00 -15.09
CA LEU A 84 -9.47 7.98 -14.08
C LEU A 84 -10.13 7.28 -12.88
N GLU A 85 -11.00 6.30 -13.14
CA GLU A 85 -11.65 5.53 -12.09
C GLU A 85 -10.62 4.66 -11.33
N ALA A 86 -9.67 4.08 -12.06
CA ALA A 86 -8.57 3.31 -11.48
C ALA A 86 -7.71 4.18 -10.54
N MET A 87 -7.38 5.41 -10.94
CA MET A 87 -6.59 6.32 -10.10
C MET A 87 -7.34 6.83 -8.88
N ASN A 88 -8.63 7.15 -8.99
CA ASN A 88 -9.43 7.48 -7.82
C ASN A 88 -9.56 6.27 -6.87
N CYS A 89 -9.67 5.05 -7.41
CA CYS A 89 -9.65 3.83 -6.60
C CYS A 89 -8.30 3.62 -5.91
N VAL A 90 -7.18 3.86 -6.59
CA VAL A 90 -5.84 3.81 -5.99
C VAL A 90 -5.77 4.77 -4.80
N ALA A 91 -6.12 6.05 -4.98
CA ALA A 91 -6.11 7.02 -3.88
C ALA A 91 -6.99 6.59 -2.69
N ARG A 92 -8.22 6.14 -2.97
CA ARG A 92 -9.18 5.72 -1.93
C ARG A 92 -8.70 4.48 -1.17
N VAL A 93 -8.21 3.47 -1.88
CA VAL A 93 -7.72 2.23 -1.27
C VAL A 93 -6.43 2.47 -0.50
N SER A 94 -5.54 3.33 -1.01
CA SER A 94 -4.30 3.73 -0.32
C SER A 94 -4.61 4.41 1.02
N ALA A 95 -5.55 5.36 1.04
CA ALA A 95 -5.99 6.02 2.27
C ALA A 95 -6.64 5.04 3.25
N SER A 96 -7.50 4.14 2.75
CA SER A 96 -8.16 3.15 3.59
C SER A 96 -7.20 2.07 4.11
N LEU A 97 -6.16 1.73 3.35
CA LEU A 97 -5.08 0.86 3.81
C LEU A 97 -4.32 1.52 4.96
N ASN A 98 -3.99 2.81 4.82
CA ASN A 98 -3.34 3.57 5.89
C ASN A 98 -4.17 3.62 7.17
N GLU A 99 -5.45 3.98 7.06
CA GLU A 99 -6.36 3.98 8.20
C GLU A 99 -6.38 2.62 8.91
N LYS A 100 -6.49 1.52 8.16
CA LYS A 100 -6.47 0.17 8.74
C LYS A 100 -5.14 -0.18 9.39
N VAL A 101 -4.01 0.21 8.81
CA VAL A 101 -2.69 -0.02 9.41
C VAL A 101 -2.54 0.79 10.71
N GLN A 102 -3.07 2.01 10.77
CA GLN A 102 -3.09 2.85 11.98
C GLN A 102 -3.99 2.29 13.09
N GLU A 103 -5.13 1.69 12.73
CA GLU A 103 -6.05 1.05 13.68
C GLU A 103 -5.54 -0.30 14.19
N THR A 104 -4.57 -0.93 13.51
CA THR A 104 -4.18 -2.31 13.80
C THR A 104 -3.06 -2.40 14.85
N PRO A 105 -3.19 -3.27 15.87
CA PRO A 105 -2.16 -3.45 16.88
C PRO A 105 -0.89 -4.09 16.30
N ARG A 106 0.26 -3.85 16.96
CA ARG A 106 1.63 -4.21 16.58
C ARG A 106 1.88 -5.67 16.14
N GLN A 107 1.03 -6.62 16.55
CA GLN A 107 1.29 -8.06 16.42
C GLN A 107 0.13 -8.83 15.78
N VAL A 108 -0.69 -8.17 14.95
CA VAL A 108 -1.90 -8.79 14.42
C VAL A 108 -1.81 -8.99 12.90
N VAL A 109 -1.92 -10.25 12.48
CA VAL A 109 -2.21 -10.62 11.09
C VAL A 109 -3.61 -10.10 10.77
N SER A 110 -3.70 -9.14 9.86
CA SER A 110 -4.97 -8.48 9.57
C SER A 110 -5.41 -8.81 8.16
N ALA A 111 -6.41 -9.68 8.07
CA ALA A 111 -7.07 -10.02 6.80
C ALA A 111 -7.54 -8.75 6.06
N SER A 112 -8.05 -7.75 6.80
CA SER A 112 -8.47 -6.47 6.21
C SER A 112 -7.34 -5.66 5.59
N ILE A 113 -6.14 -5.68 6.18
CA ILE A 113 -4.96 -5.03 5.59
C ILE A 113 -4.51 -5.81 4.36
N ILE A 114 -4.47 -7.15 4.46
CA ILE A 114 -4.09 -8.04 3.35
C ILE A 114 -5.02 -7.81 2.16
N ASP A 115 -6.34 -7.82 2.35
CA ASP A 115 -7.34 -7.55 1.32
C ASP A 115 -7.14 -6.18 0.67
N LYS A 116 -7.00 -5.12 1.46
CA LYS A 116 -6.80 -3.76 0.90
C LYS A 116 -5.49 -3.62 0.16
N ALA A 117 -4.41 -4.21 0.66
CA ALA A 117 -3.12 -4.21 -0.01
C ALA A 117 -3.19 -5.00 -1.34
N ASN A 118 -3.89 -6.13 -1.35
CA ASN A 118 -4.14 -6.90 -2.57
C ASN A 118 -4.93 -6.11 -3.61
N ILE A 119 -6.02 -5.46 -3.19
CA ILE A 119 -6.81 -4.57 -4.06
C ILE A 119 -5.94 -3.47 -4.63
N LEU A 120 -5.08 -2.85 -3.80
CA LEU A 120 -4.16 -1.80 -4.24
C LEU A 120 -3.15 -2.30 -5.28
N LEU A 121 -2.58 -3.49 -5.09
CA LEU A 121 -1.64 -4.09 -6.03
C LEU A 121 -2.27 -4.39 -7.39
N GLU A 122 -3.50 -4.90 -7.39
CA GLU A 122 -4.22 -5.18 -8.63
C GLU A 122 -4.64 -3.88 -9.35
N LEU A 123 -5.09 -2.87 -8.61
CA LEU A 123 -5.37 -1.55 -9.18
C LEU A 123 -4.13 -0.94 -9.85
N ILE A 124 -2.95 -1.08 -9.23
CA ILE A 124 -1.67 -0.63 -9.81
C ILE A 124 -1.38 -1.39 -11.12
N ARG A 125 -1.60 -2.71 -11.17
CA ARG A 125 -1.45 -3.51 -12.41
C ARG A 125 -2.42 -3.05 -13.51
N ILE A 126 -3.66 -2.72 -13.15
CA ILE A 126 -4.67 -2.23 -14.09
C ILE A 126 -4.29 -0.86 -14.64
N VAL A 127 -3.88 0.07 -13.77
CA VAL A 127 -3.36 1.39 -14.15
C VAL A 127 -2.20 1.26 -15.14
N ARG A 128 -1.24 0.35 -14.88
CA ARG A 128 -0.15 0.07 -15.82
C ARG A 128 -0.64 -0.46 -17.16
N SER A 129 -1.61 -1.37 -17.15
CA SER A 129 -2.17 -1.96 -18.37
C SER A 129 -2.84 -0.91 -19.25
N PHE A 130 -3.50 0.08 -18.65
CA PHE A 130 -4.04 1.23 -19.37
C PHE A 130 -2.93 2.14 -19.90
N SER A 131 -1.91 2.43 -19.09
CA SER A 131 -0.76 3.25 -19.50
C SER A 131 0.10 2.63 -20.61
N GLN A 132 0.09 1.30 -20.76
CA GLN A 132 0.82 0.59 -21.81
C GLN A 132 0.09 0.57 -23.16
N LYS A 133 -1.21 0.90 -23.16
CA LYS A 133 -2.05 1.00 -24.36
C LYS A 133 -2.09 2.40 -24.98
N VAL A 134 -1.51 3.39 -24.29
CA VAL A 134 -1.35 4.78 -24.76
C VAL A 134 0.05 4.94 -25.33
#